data_AF-A0A1L5F2U8-F1
#
_entry.id   AF-A0A1L5F2U8-F1
#
_cell.length_a   1.000
_cell.length_b   1.000
_cell.length_c   1.000
_cell.angle_alpha   90.00
_cell.angle_beta   90.00
_cell.angle_gamma   90.00
#
_symmetry.space_group_name_H-M   'P 1'
#
loop_
_entity.id
_entity.type
_entity.pdbx_description
1 polymer ?
#
loop_
_entity_poly.entity_id
_entity_poly.type
_entity_poly.pdbx_seq_one_letter_code
_entity_poly.pdbx_strand_id
1 'polypeptide(L)'
;MAKTYSLSEAIQMLEKNHKLEFKQYTDVDGVVFLKLNDRGWLVSRNAHGDEIIIDIEGKWELVQKPVTFMEALESGKWVKVEHEIIQPERFLSDYGDTTHWNSIDHLLYLLSNVLGTAELREVILEGKWYIKED
;
A
#
# COMPACT_ATOMS: atom_id res chain seq x y z
N MET A 1 9.94 -9.63 2.64
CA MET A 1 8.83 -9.99 3.54
C MET A 1 8.23 -8.69 4.06
N ALA A 2 6.91 -8.59 4.13
CA ALA A 2 6.25 -7.40 4.67
C ALA A 2 6.62 -7.26 6.17
N LYS A 3 6.71 -6.02 6.64
CA LYS A 3 6.93 -5.74 8.06
C LYS A 3 5.69 -6.19 8.83
N THR A 4 5.91 -6.87 9.94
CA THR A 4 4.83 -7.36 10.80
C THR A 4 4.87 -6.67 12.16
N TYR A 5 3.69 -6.51 12.74
CA TYR A 5 3.42 -5.83 13.99
C TYR A 5 2.69 -6.78 14.93
N SER A 6 2.94 -6.67 16.23
CA SER A 6 2.07 -7.27 17.25
C SER A 6 0.71 -6.57 17.30
N LEU A 7 -0.29 -7.22 17.90
CA LEU A 7 -1.61 -6.61 18.09
C LEU A 7 -1.54 -5.28 18.86
N SER A 8 -0.70 -5.19 19.89
CA SER A 8 -0.54 -3.97 20.68
C SER A 8 0.05 -2.81 19.88
N GLU A 9 1.06 -3.07 19.02
CA GLU A 9 1.62 -2.07 18.12
C GLU A 9 0.60 -1.60 17.08
N ALA A 10 -0.16 -2.53 16.48
CA ALA A 10 -1.21 -2.20 15.52
C ALA A 10 -2.29 -1.31 16.14
N ILE A 11 -2.72 -1.61 17.37
CA ILE A 11 -3.69 -0.78 18.11
C ILE A 11 -3.11 0.62 18.37
N GLN A 12 -1.87 0.75 18.83
CA GLN A 12 -1.23 2.06 19.05
C GLN A 12 -1.11 2.88 17.76
N MET A 13 -0.89 2.22 16.61
CA MET A 13 -0.88 2.89 15.31
C MET A 13 -2.29 3.34 14.90
N LEU A 14 -3.31 2.51 15.12
CA LEU A 14 -4.70 2.85 14.87
C LEU A 14 -5.18 4.02 15.73
N GLU A 15 -4.75 4.11 17.00
CA GLU A 15 -5.04 5.26 17.88
C GLU A 15 -4.46 6.57 17.34
N LYS A 16 -3.29 6.52 16.68
CA LYS A 16 -2.66 7.71 16.08
C LYS A 16 -3.25 8.06 14.71
N ASN A 17 -3.67 7.06 13.94
CA ASN A 17 -4.26 7.24 12.63
C ASN A 17 -5.40 6.23 12.39
N HIS A 18 -6.63 6.71 12.57
CA HIS A 18 -7.83 5.89 12.49
C HIS A 18 -8.14 5.37 11.08
N LYS A 19 -7.43 5.85 10.04
CA LYS A 19 -7.60 5.40 8.65
C LYS A 19 -6.78 4.16 8.31
N LEU A 20 -5.85 3.78 9.19
CA LEU A 20 -5.03 2.59 8.98
C LEU A 20 -5.90 1.32 9.01
N GLU A 21 -5.40 0.30 8.34
CA GLU A 21 -6.00 -1.03 8.35
C GLU A 21 -4.84 -2.02 8.36
N PHE A 22 -4.97 -3.08 9.13
CA PHE A 22 -4.00 -4.15 9.22
C PHE A 22 -4.62 -5.44 8.71
N LYS A 23 -3.81 -6.38 8.26
CA LYS A 23 -4.24 -7.71 7.84
C LYS A 23 -3.35 -8.78 8.44
N GLN A 24 -3.90 -9.96 8.64
CA GLN A 24 -3.14 -11.18 8.90
C GLN A 24 -3.72 -12.30 8.04
N TYR A 25 -2.93 -13.37 7.86
CA TYR A 25 -3.39 -14.58 7.19
C TYR A 25 -3.57 -15.68 8.23
N THR A 26 -4.73 -16.32 8.23
CA THR A 26 -5.04 -17.49 9.07
C THR A 26 -5.44 -18.66 8.18
N ASP A 27 -5.16 -19.89 8.63
CA ASP A 27 -5.49 -21.09 7.85
C ASP A 27 -7.00 -21.35 7.76
N VAL A 28 -7.78 -20.80 8.70
CA VAL A 28 -9.22 -21.05 8.84
C VAL A 28 -10.05 -19.97 8.13
N ASP A 29 -9.70 -18.70 8.33
CA ASP A 29 -10.50 -17.55 7.89
C ASP A 29 -9.86 -16.82 6.69
N GLY A 30 -8.69 -17.27 6.23
CA GLY A 30 -7.94 -16.63 5.17
C GLY A 30 -7.42 -15.26 5.61
N VAL A 31 -7.74 -14.21 4.85
CA VAL A 31 -7.30 -12.85 5.18
C VAL A 31 -8.27 -12.23 6.17
N VAL A 32 -7.74 -11.87 7.33
CA VAL A 32 -8.46 -11.17 8.40
C VAL A 32 -7.93 -9.75 8.51
N PHE A 33 -8.82 -8.78 8.54
CA PHE A 33 -8.52 -7.36 8.66
C PHE A 33 -8.77 -6.86 10.09
N LEU A 34 -8.01 -5.86 10.51
CA LEU A 34 -8.14 -5.15 11.78
C LEU A 34 -8.13 -3.64 11.52
N LYS A 35 -9.19 -2.94 11.94
CA LYS A 35 -9.31 -1.48 11.81
C LYS A 35 -10.26 -0.90 12.84
N LEU A 36 -10.31 0.43 12.90
CA LEU A 36 -11.39 1.14 13.57
C LEU A 36 -12.58 1.33 12.62
N ASN A 37 -13.80 1.17 13.13
CA ASN A 37 -15.01 1.57 12.40
C ASN A 37 -15.28 3.08 12.58
N ASP A 38 -16.35 3.60 11.95
CA ASP A 38 -16.72 5.02 12.02
C ASP A 38 -17.05 5.54 13.43
N ARG A 39 -17.28 4.63 14.38
CA ARG A 39 -17.51 4.94 15.81
C ARG A 39 -16.24 4.86 16.65
N GLY A 40 -15.09 4.55 16.04
CA GLY A 40 -13.83 4.35 16.72
C GLY A 40 -13.72 3.02 17.45
N TRP A 41 -14.57 2.03 17.14
CA TRP A 41 -14.46 0.69 17.73
C TRP A 41 -13.52 -0.18 16.92
N LEU A 42 -12.65 -0.92 17.62
CA LEU A 42 -11.81 -1.93 17.03
C LEU A 42 -12.69 -3.07 16.50
N VAL A 43 -12.57 -3.35 15.21
CA VAL A 43 -13.28 -4.43 14.54
C VAL A 43 -12.31 -5.32 13.80
N SER A 44 -12.56 -6.62 13.85
CA SER A 44 -11.85 -7.60 13.03
C SER A 44 -12.82 -8.37 12.15
N ARG A 45 -12.50 -8.47 10.85
CA ARG A 45 -13.36 -9.13 9.86
C ARG A 45 -12.56 -9.89 8.83
N ASN A 46 -13.07 -11.03 8.37
CA ASN A 46 -12.48 -11.73 7.22
C ASN A 46 -12.80 -11.01 5.88
N ALA A 47 -12.28 -11.53 4.77
CA ALA A 47 -12.56 -11.00 3.43
C ALA A 47 -14.05 -11.07 3.01
N HIS A 48 -14.86 -11.90 3.67
CA HIS A 48 -16.31 -12.00 3.45
C HIS A 48 -17.11 -11.00 4.28
N GLY A 49 -16.48 -10.33 5.25
CA GLY A 49 -17.10 -9.34 6.13
C GLY A 49 -17.64 -9.92 7.44
N ASP A 50 -17.39 -11.20 7.73
CA ASP A 50 -17.77 -11.84 8.99
C ASP A 50 -16.87 -11.36 10.12
N GLU A 51 -17.41 -11.21 11.33
CA GLU A 51 -16.64 -10.83 12.51
C GLU A 51 -15.80 -12.01 13.02
N ILE A 52 -14.50 -11.77 13.20
CA ILE A 52 -13.53 -12.81 13.54
C ILE A 52 -12.94 -12.56 14.93
N ILE A 53 -12.79 -13.62 15.71
CA ILE A 53 -12.03 -13.60 16.95
C ILE A 53 -10.55 -13.62 16.58
N ILE A 54 -9.78 -12.67 17.13
CA ILE A 54 -8.35 -12.55 16.85
C ILE A 54 -7.51 -13.24 17.91
N ASP A 55 -6.37 -13.76 17.49
CA ASP A 55 -5.31 -14.21 18.38
C ASP A 55 -4.47 -13.00 18.85
N ILE A 56 -4.23 -12.91 20.16
CA ILE A 56 -3.40 -11.86 20.77
C ILE A 56 -1.93 -11.97 20.33
N GLU A 57 -1.47 -13.18 20.01
CA GLU A 57 -0.11 -13.43 19.51
C GLU A 57 0.00 -13.24 17.99
N GLY A 58 -1.12 -12.94 17.32
CA GLY A 58 -1.23 -12.70 15.90
C GLY A 58 -0.26 -11.62 15.40
N LYS A 59 0.31 -11.87 14.23
CA LYS A 59 1.22 -10.95 13.54
C LYS A 59 0.48 -10.27 12.40
N TRP A 60 0.46 -8.95 12.46
CA TRP A 60 -0.34 -8.10 11.58
C TRP A 60 0.56 -7.34 10.61
N GLU A 61 0.20 -7.31 9.35
CA GLU A 61 0.82 -6.49 8.32
C GLU A 61 -0.03 -5.25 8.08
N LEU A 62 0.60 -4.08 7.94
CA LEU A 62 -0.13 -2.88 7.57
C LEU A 62 -0.61 -2.99 6.12
N VAL A 63 -1.89 -2.67 5.88
CA VAL A 63 -2.46 -2.59 4.54
C VAL A 63 -2.02 -1.29 3.90
N GLN A 64 -1.14 -1.42 2.92
CA GLN A 64 -0.72 -0.33 2.05
C GLN A 64 -1.90 0.17 1.21
N LYS A 65 -2.38 1.37 1.53
CA LYS A 65 -3.43 2.05 0.77
C LYS A 65 -2.79 3.02 -0.24
N PRO A 66 -3.37 3.15 -1.43
CA PRO A 66 -2.90 4.13 -2.37
C PRO A 66 -3.10 5.54 -1.82
N VAL A 67 -2.14 6.40 -2.09
CA VAL A 67 -2.12 7.84 -1.82
C VAL A 67 -2.16 8.59 -3.14
N THR A 68 -2.35 9.90 -3.06
CA THR A 68 -2.19 10.79 -4.21
C THR A 68 -0.71 10.92 -4.60
N PHE A 69 -0.46 11.34 -5.84
CA PHE A 69 0.90 11.67 -6.28
C PHE A 69 1.56 12.74 -5.39
N MET A 70 0.81 13.76 -4.99
CA MET A 70 1.36 14.84 -4.14
C MET A 70 1.77 14.32 -2.76
N GLU A 71 0.97 13.47 -2.13
CA GLU A 71 1.36 12.84 -0.86
C GLU A 71 2.60 11.95 -1.03
N ALA A 72 2.70 11.20 -2.13
CA ALA A 72 3.87 10.41 -2.46
C ALA A 72 5.12 11.29 -2.66
N LEU A 73 4.99 12.41 -3.37
CA LEU A 73 6.05 13.38 -3.63
C LEU A 73 6.55 14.05 -2.34
N GLU A 74 5.63 14.52 -1.52
CA GLU A 74 5.95 15.21 -0.26
C GLU A 74 6.52 14.26 0.81
N SER A 75 6.26 12.95 0.69
CA SER A 75 6.75 11.97 1.65
C SER A 75 8.28 11.90 1.74
N GLY A 76 8.99 12.17 0.65
CA GLY A 76 10.44 11.97 0.54
C GLY A 76 10.89 10.51 0.69
N LYS A 77 9.96 9.56 0.69
CA LYS A 77 10.22 8.13 0.88
C LYS A 77 10.29 7.40 -0.47
N TRP A 78 10.62 6.12 -0.40
CA TRP A 78 10.53 5.23 -1.55
C TRP A 78 9.07 4.98 -1.88
N VAL A 79 8.73 5.03 -3.16
CA VAL A 79 7.37 4.94 -3.67
C VAL A 79 7.25 3.89 -4.77
N LYS A 80 6.03 3.44 -5.03
CA LYS A 80 5.65 2.60 -6.15
C LYS A 80 4.37 3.18 -6.75
N VAL A 81 4.16 3.01 -8.05
CA VAL A 81 2.89 3.36 -8.69
C VAL A 81 2.35 2.16 -9.47
N GLU A 82 1.05 1.96 -9.40
CA GLU A 82 0.33 0.98 -10.22
C GLU A 82 -0.68 1.72 -11.11
N HIS A 83 -0.64 1.45 -12.41
CA HIS A 83 -1.57 1.98 -13.41
C HIS A 83 -1.66 1.00 -14.58
N GLU A 84 -2.80 0.93 -15.26
CA GLU A 84 -3.02 -0.04 -16.37
C GLU A 84 -2.09 0.15 -17.57
N ILE A 85 -1.58 1.37 -17.74
CA ILE A 85 -0.60 1.75 -18.76
C ILE A 85 0.80 1.22 -18.41
N ILE A 86 1.09 1.02 -17.12
CA ILE A 86 2.39 0.53 -16.62
C ILE A 86 2.36 -0.99 -16.67
N GLN A 87 2.67 -1.52 -17.85
CA GLN A 87 2.77 -2.95 -18.09
C GLN A 87 4.24 -3.36 -18.06
N PRO A 88 4.64 -4.40 -17.31
CA PRO A 88 6.04 -4.81 -17.20
C PRO A 88 6.72 -4.90 -18.57
N GLU A 89 6.04 -5.43 -19.59
CA GLU A 89 6.56 -5.62 -20.94
C GLU A 89 7.03 -4.33 -21.63
N ARG A 90 6.42 -3.18 -21.29
CA ARG A 90 6.84 -1.86 -21.80
C ARG A 90 8.11 -1.35 -21.12
N PHE A 91 8.40 -1.86 -19.92
CA PHE A 91 9.51 -1.42 -19.06
C PHE A 91 10.61 -2.49 -18.90
N LEU A 92 10.50 -3.66 -19.56
CA LEU A 92 11.48 -4.75 -19.59
C LEU A 92 12.80 -4.42 -20.34
N SER A 93 13.12 -3.14 -20.58
CA SER A 93 14.34 -2.71 -21.29
C SER A 93 15.36 -2.07 -20.33
N ASP A 94 16.57 -1.78 -20.84
CA ASP A 94 17.79 -1.28 -20.15
C ASP A 94 17.63 -0.10 -19.16
N TYR A 95 16.42 0.43 -19.01
CA TYR A 95 16.10 1.62 -18.24
C TYR A 95 15.71 1.32 -16.78
N GLY A 96 15.26 0.10 -16.44
CA GLY A 96 15.03 -0.30 -15.03
C GLY A 96 13.60 -0.75 -14.73
N ASP A 97 13.41 -1.29 -13.52
CA ASP A 97 12.18 -1.97 -13.13
C ASP A 97 11.21 -1.06 -12.35
N THR A 98 10.13 -0.63 -13.00
CA THR A 98 9.06 0.17 -12.39
C THR A 98 8.17 -0.61 -11.41
N THR A 99 8.32 -1.93 -11.34
CA THR A 99 7.58 -2.78 -10.39
C THR A 99 8.18 -2.76 -8.98
N HIS A 100 9.41 -2.24 -8.83
CA HIS A 100 10.09 -2.07 -7.56
C HIS A 100 9.81 -0.72 -6.91
N TRP A 101 10.08 -0.64 -5.61
CA TRP A 101 10.12 0.63 -4.89
C TRP A 101 11.27 1.49 -5.44
N ASN A 102 11.01 2.77 -5.70
CA ASN A 102 11.95 3.72 -6.25
C ASN A 102 11.84 5.08 -5.54
N SER A 103 12.86 5.92 -5.59
CA SER A 103 12.66 7.34 -5.28
C SER A 103 11.76 7.98 -6.34
N ILE A 104 10.98 9.00 -5.96
CA ILE A 104 9.97 9.55 -6.87
C ILE A 104 10.59 10.23 -8.11
N ASP A 105 11.75 10.86 -7.96
CA ASP A 105 12.52 11.46 -9.05
C ASP A 105 13.00 10.41 -10.05
N HIS A 106 13.53 9.29 -9.56
CA HIS A 106 13.95 8.19 -10.43
C HIS A 106 12.74 7.55 -11.12
N LEU A 107 11.64 7.33 -10.41
CA LEU A 107 10.43 6.77 -10.99
C LEU A 107 9.84 7.67 -12.09
N LEU A 108 9.80 8.99 -11.89
CA LEU A 108 9.37 9.94 -12.91
C LEU A 108 10.32 9.95 -14.12
N TYR A 109 11.63 9.84 -13.89
CA TYR A 109 12.61 9.66 -14.96
C TYR A 109 12.30 8.40 -15.78
N LEU A 110 12.10 7.24 -15.14
CA LEU A 110 11.76 5.99 -15.82
C LEU A 110 10.48 6.11 -16.64
N LEU A 111 9.41 6.61 -16.02
CA LEU A 111 8.12 6.78 -16.70
C LEU A 111 8.23 7.73 -17.89
N SER A 112 8.98 8.82 -17.79
CA SER A 112 9.14 9.80 -18.88
C SER A 112 9.96 9.30 -20.07
N ASN A 113 10.80 8.27 -19.88
CA ASN A 113 11.57 7.66 -20.97
C ASN A 113 10.76 6.66 -21.80
N VAL A 114 9.65 6.16 -21.25
CA VAL A 114 8.83 5.09 -21.87
C VAL A 114 7.45 5.59 -22.30
N LEU A 115 6.85 6.50 -21.53
CA LEU A 115 5.50 6.98 -21.73
C LEU A 115 5.48 8.30 -22.51
N GLY A 116 4.49 8.46 -23.40
CA GLY A 116 4.18 9.75 -24.01
C GLY A 116 3.68 10.76 -22.97
N THR A 117 3.68 12.05 -23.32
CA THR A 117 3.27 13.13 -22.39
C THR A 117 1.85 12.99 -21.86
N ALA A 118 0.92 12.49 -22.69
CA ALA A 118 -0.46 12.24 -22.27
C ALA A 118 -0.56 11.06 -21.29
N GLU A 119 0.11 9.95 -21.58
CA GLU A 119 0.16 8.76 -20.73
C GLU A 119 0.83 9.05 -19.38
N LEU A 120 1.93 9.80 -19.38
CA LEU A 120 2.62 10.21 -18.16
C LEU A 120 1.71 11.07 -17.27
N ARG A 121 0.97 12.02 -17.87
CA ARG A 121 0.01 12.85 -17.15
C ARG A 121 -1.09 11.99 -16.54
N GLU A 122 -1.59 11.01 -17.28
CA GLU A 122 -2.62 10.09 -16.80
C GLU A 122 -2.14 9.26 -15.61
N VAL A 123 -0.94 8.70 -15.68
CA VAL A 123 -0.31 7.98 -14.56
C VAL A 123 -0.14 8.87 -13.32
N ILE A 124 0.25 10.13 -13.49
CA ILE A 124 0.40 11.07 -12.36
C ILE A 124 -0.94 11.33 -11.68
N LEU A 125 -2.02 11.48 -12.45
CA LEU A 125 -3.34 11.85 -11.94
C LEU A 125 -4.12 10.65 -11.39
N GLU A 126 -4.10 9.53 -12.10
CA GLU A 126 -4.98 8.37 -11.86
C GLU A 126 -4.21 7.14 -11.33
N GLY A 127 -2.88 7.23 -11.26
CA GLY A 127 -2.03 6.17 -10.70
C GLY A 127 -2.34 5.91 -9.23
N LYS A 128 -2.29 4.63 -8.85
CA LYS A 128 -2.31 4.22 -7.44
C LYS A 128 -0.89 4.30 -6.89
N TRP A 129 -0.59 5.39 -6.19
CA TRP A 129 0.73 5.61 -5.59
C TRP A 129 0.80 4.98 -4.21
N TYR A 130 1.90 4.32 -3.88
CA TYR A 130 2.13 3.72 -2.58
C TYR A 130 3.44 4.25 -2.01
N ILE A 131 3.52 4.36 -0.68
CA ILE A 131 4.71 4.82 0.03
C ILE A 131 5.25 3.65 0.85
N LYS A 132 6.53 3.33 0.67
CA LYS A 132 7.18 2.25 1.41
C LYS A 132 7.20 2.60 2.90
N GLU A 133 6.80 1.63 3.72
CA GLU A 133 7.01 1.69 5.16
C GLU A 133 8.50 1.66 5.52
N ASP A 134 8.86 2.32 6.63
CA ASP A 134 10.21 2.31 7.18
C ASP A 134 10.56 0.96 7.84
#